data_AF-A0A7L0KJ52-F1
#
_entry.id   AF-A0A7L0KJ52-F1
#
_cell.length_a   1.000
_cell.length_b   1.000
_cell.length_c   1.000
_cell.angle_alpha   90.00
_cell.angle_beta   90.00
_cell.angle_gamma   90.00
#
_symmetry.space_group_name_H-M   'P 1'
#
loop_
_entity.id
_entity.type
_entity.pdbx_description
1 polymer ?
#
loop_
_entity_poly.entity_id
_entity_poly.type
_entity_poly.pdbx_seq_one_letter_code
_entity_poly.pdbx_strand_id
1 'polypeptide(L)'
;APRPEDFLYGEDEFLLQGVTWPGAALSRFDRALLGGWQDRMARGLFRYRLGELPTRVLPGSMRLVAQLNIQRGTERRRPQAVHSLTQPFDPREFNFTQIRPEELLLRLRRCPPDGGSPAAPDHVLAVINVSPLERGHVLLLPEPALGLPQALTPQLLRFGLEALLLSAHPGFRVGFNSLGASASVNHLHLHGFYLGHPLLVESAPAEPLCPERGLSLLQEVPAPALLFYTAGAGLEALAQDVCRATARLAALGLAYNVFATRGAPPE
;
A
#
# COMPACT_ATOMS: atom_id res chain seq x y z
N ALA A 1 15.67 -16.17 16.14
CA ALA A 1 15.56 -15.41 14.88
C ALA A 1 15.95 -13.95 15.14
N PRO A 2 16.63 -13.25 14.22
CA PRO A 2 16.84 -11.82 14.38
C PRO A 2 15.48 -11.12 14.52
N ARG A 3 15.35 -10.22 15.50
CA ARG A 3 14.14 -9.42 15.68
C ARG A 3 14.03 -8.42 14.52
N PRO A 4 12.81 -8.07 14.07
CA PRO A 4 12.64 -6.96 13.14
C PRO A 4 13.31 -5.70 13.66
N GLU A 5 13.90 -4.94 12.76
CA GLU A 5 14.38 -3.60 13.06
C GLU A 5 13.18 -2.68 13.27
N ASP A 6 13.12 -2.03 14.42
CA ASP A 6 12.09 -1.03 14.71
C ASP A 6 12.41 0.24 13.91
N PHE A 7 11.53 0.62 12.99
CA PHE A 7 11.57 1.91 12.31
C PHE A 7 10.65 2.88 13.04
N LEU A 8 11.23 3.66 13.94
CA LEU A 8 10.53 4.73 14.66
C LEU A 8 10.39 5.93 13.73
N TYR A 9 9.23 6.60 13.77
CA TYR A 9 9.01 7.85 13.04
C TYR A 9 8.00 8.75 13.73
N GLY A 10 8.17 10.07 13.56
CA GLY A 10 7.21 11.09 13.97
C GLY A 10 6.56 11.78 12.77
N GLU A 11 5.54 12.62 13.05
CA GLU A 11 4.87 13.42 12.01
C GLU A 11 5.78 14.53 11.46
N ASP A 12 6.80 14.93 12.22
CA ASP A 12 7.84 15.88 11.81
C ASP A 12 8.68 15.38 10.62
N GLU A 13 8.64 14.07 10.35
CA GLU A 13 9.31 13.45 9.21
C GLU A 13 8.44 13.38 7.94
N PHE A 14 7.16 13.77 8.03
CA PHE A 14 6.26 13.73 6.88
C PHE A 14 6.66 14.77 5.83
N LEU A 15 6.84 14.30 4.60
CA LEU A 15 7.16 15.10 3.43
C LEU A 15 5.87 15.60 2.79
N LEU A 16 5.39 16.77 3.24
CA LEU A 16 4.12 17.35 2.80
C LEU A 16 4.21 18.14 1.48
N GLN A 17 5.42 18.56 1.09
CA GLN A 17 5.64 19.32 -0.15
C GLN A 17 5.32 18.47 -1.38
N GLY A 18 4.68 19.05 -2.41
CA GLY A 18 4.29 18.34 -3.63
C GLY A 18 5.41 17.51 -4.30
N VAL A 19 5.00 16.55 -5.12
CA VAL A 19 5.90 15.57 -5.72
C VAL A 19 6.41 16.04 -7.07
N THR A 20 7.74 15.96 -7.25
CA THR A 20 8.41 16.29 -8.52
C THR A 20 9.08 15.06 -9.12
N TRP A 21 9.07 14.99 -10.45
CA TRP A 21 9.69 13.92 -11.24
C TRP A 21 10.90 14.48 -12.03
N PRO A 22 12.06 13.78 -12.08
CA PRO A 22 12.40 12.61 -11.28
C PRO A 22 12.55 12.98 -9.80
N GLY A 23 12.31 12.01 -8.91
CA GLY A 23 12.33 12.24 -7.46
C GLY A 23 13.65 12.80 -6.93
N ALA A 24 13.60 13.44 -5.76
CA ALA A 24 14.77 13.87 -5.02
C ALA A 24 15.56 12.68 -4.45
N ALA A 25 16.57 12.99 -3.61
CA ALA A 25 17.27 11.96 -2.85
C ALA A 25 16.29 11.14 -1.97
N LEU A 26 16.54 9.84 -1.89
CA LEU A 26 15.74 8.91 -1.06
C LEU A 26 15.65 9.40 0.40
N SER A 27 14.51 9.19 1.07
CA SER A 27 14.37 9.48 2.49
C SER A 27 15.05 8.42 3.37
N ARG A 28 15.03 8.60 4.70
CA ARG A 28 15.46 7.54 5.65
C ARG A 28 14.60 6.28 5.48
N PHE A 29 13.29 6.47 5.33
CA PHE A 29 12.34 5.38 5.10
C PHE A 29 12.65 4.64 3.80
N ASP A 30 12.85 5.36 2.69
CA ASP A 30 13.16 4.76 1.40
C ASP A 30 14.44 3.93 1.43
N ARG A 31 15.51 4.45 2.07
CA ARG A 31 16.77 3.72 2.22
C ARG A 31 16.60 2.45 3.04
N ALA A 32 15.88 2.53 4.17
CA ALA A 32 15.65 1.37 5.03
C ALA A 32 14.85 0.28 4.30
N LEU A 33 13.74 0.66 3.66
CA LEU A 33 12.86 -0.29 2.97
C LEU A 33 13.52 -0.89 1.72
N LEU A 34 14.12 -0.07 0.85
CA LEU A 34 14.79 -0.57 -0.36
C LEU A 34 16.05 -1.36 -0.03
N GLY A 35 16.83 -0.93 0.95
CA GLY A 35 18.04 -1.64 1.39
C GLY A 35 17.70 -3.02 1.96
N GLY A 36 16.71 -3.10 2.86
CA GLY A 36 16.22 -4.37 3.37
C GLY A 36 15.66 -5.26 2.27
N TRP A 37 14.85 -4.71 1.36
CA TRP A 37 14.30 -5.47 0.24
C TRP A 37 15.40 -6.04 -0.68
N GLN A 38 16.44 -5.25 -0.97
CA GLN A 38 17.59 -5.68 -1.76
C GLN A 38 18.41 -6.78 -1.07
N ASP A 39 18.64 -6.68 0.24
CA ASP A 39 19.29 -7.73 1.03
C ASP A 39 18.53 -9.06 0.91
N ARG A 40 17.20 -9.04 1.09
CA ARG A 40 16.39 -10.27 0.98
C ARG A 40 16.37 -10.82 -0.44
N MET A 41 16.50 -9.96 -1.45
CA MET A 41 16.59 -10.37 -2.85
C MET A 41 17.92 -11.08 -3.12
N ALA A 42 19.03 -10.53 -2.59
CA ALA A 42 20.36 -11.14 -2.68
C ALA A 42 20.44 -12.48 -1.94
N ARG A 43 19.69 -12.63 -0.84
CA ARG A 43 19.59 -13.88 -0.06
C ARG A 43 18.63 -14.92 -0.65
N GLY A 44 17.98 -14.64 -1.78
CA GLY A 44 17.11 -15.59 -2.47
C GLY A 44 15.80 -15.91 -1.73
N LEU A 45 15.26 -14.96 -0.95
CA LEU A 45 14.02 -15.19 -0.20
C LEU A 45 12.73 -15.04 -1.04
N PHE A 46 12.85 -14.62 -2.29
CA PHE A 46 11.74 -14.46 -3.22
C PHE A 46 11.54 -15.73 -4.06
N ARG A 47 10.33 -15.91 -4.60
CA ARG A 47 10.03 -17.02 -5.51
C ARG A 47 10.81 -16.96 -6.82
N TYR A 48 11.18 -15.74 -7.23
CA TYR A 48 12.00 -15.47 -8.40
C TYR A 48 12.80 -14.19 -8.18
N ARG A 49 13.88 -14.06 -8.95
CA ARG A 49 14.69 -12.84 -8.96
C ARG A 49 14.03 -11.81 -9.86
N LEU A 50 13.67 -10.66 -9.31
CA LEU A 50 13.16 -9.55 -10.11
C LEU A 50 14.31 -8.91 -10.91
N GLY A 51 14.32 -9.14 -12.22
CA GLY A 51 15.21 -8.45 -13.16
C GLY A 51 14.63 -7.11 -13.62
N GLU A 52 15.24 -6.53 -14.66
CA GLU A 52 14.63 -5.40 -15.36
C GLU A 52 13.29 -5.82 -15.98
N LEU A 53 12.27 -4.99 -15.77
CA LEU A 53 10.94 -5.21 -16.32
C LEU A 53 10.82 -4.44 -17.64
N PRO A 54 10.62 -5.10 -18.79
CA PRO A 54 10.28 -4.41 -20.03
C PRO A 54 9.03 -3.56 -19.80
N THR A 55 9.23 -2.24 -19.85
CA THR A 55 8.23 -1.24 -19.46
C THR A 55 8.05 -0.25 -20.59
N ARG A 56 6.80 0.06 -20.94
CA ARG A 56 6.46 1.08 -21.94
C ARG A 56 5.27 1.90 -21.50
N VAL A 57 5.29 3.19 -21.83
CA VAL A 57 4.11 4.05 -21.77
C VAL A 57 3.37 3.89 -23.09
N LEU A 58 2.12 3.44 -23.03
CA LEU A 58 1.28 3.27 -24.22
C LEU A 58 0.88 4.63 -24.80
N PRO A 59 0.76 4.74 -26.14
CA PRO A 59 0.24 5.94 -26.78
C PRO A 59 -1.23 6.19 -26.41
N GLY A 60 -1.70 7.42 -26.60
CA GLY A 60 -3.07 7.84 -26.28
C GLY A 60 -3.15 8.72 -25.03
N SER A 61 -4.34 9.27 -24.78
CA SER A 61 -4.59 10.23 -23.69
C SER A 61 -4.36 9.63 -22.29
N MET A 62 -4.66 8.35 -22.10
CA MET A 62 -4.50 7.67 -20.81
C MET A 62 -3.05 7.39 -20.41
N ARG A 63 -2.12 7.37 -21.38
CA ARG A 63 -0.67 7.11 -21.16
C ARG A 63 -0.38 5.94 -20.20
N LEU A 64 -1.08 4.81 -20.37
CA LEU A 64 -0.99 3.66 -19.48
C LEU A 64 0.44 3.11 -19.42
N VAL A 65 0.93 2.79 -18.22
CA VAL A 65 2.22 2.13 -18.02
C VAL A 65 2.01 0.61 -18.12
N ALA A 66 2.53 0.00 -19.17
CA ALA A 66 2.50 -1.44 -19.39
C ALA A 66 3.85 -2.06 -19.04
N GLN A 67 3.86 -3.04 -18.13
CA GLN A 67 5.05 -3.77 -17.70
C GLN A 67 4.87 -5.28 -17.94
N LEU A 68 5.89 -5.93 -18.49
CA LEU A 68 5.90 -7.39 -18.67
C LEU A 68 6.71 -8.05 -17.55
N ASN A 69 6.05 -8.87 -16.73
CA ASN A 69 6.70 -9.70 -15.71
C ASN A 69 6.27 -11.17 -15.89
N ILE A 70 7.02 -11.90 -16.72
CA ILE A 70 6.71 -13.31 -17.06
C ILE A 70 6.76 -14.19 -15.81
N GLN A 71 7.82 -14.04 -15.00
CA GLN A 71 8.01 -14.85 -13.79
C GLN A 71 6.88 -14.64 -12.79
N ARG A 72 6.35 -13.41 -12.65
CA ARG A 72 5.16 -13.19 -11.84
C ARG A 72 3.94 -13.95 -12.37
N GLY A 73 3.78 -13.99 -13.69
CA GLY A 73 2.67 -14.72 -14.33
C GLY A 73 2.71 -16.22 -14.06
N THR A 74 3.90 -16.81 -13.94
CA THR A 74 4.08 -18.26 -13.78
C THR A 74 4.30 -18.70 -12.32
N GLU A 75 5.03 -17.93 -11.52
CA GLU A 75 5.49 -18.31 -10.17
C GLU A 75 4.56 -17.82 -9.05
N ARG A 76 3.66 -16.88 -9.33
CA ARG A 76 2.74 -16.35 -8.34
C ARG A 76 1.81 -17.47 -7.86
N ARG A 77 1.60 -17.51 -6.55
CA ARG A 77 0.62 -18.41 -5.93
C ARG A 77 -0.76 -18.24 -6.57
N ARG A 78 -1.48 -19.35 -6.71
CA ARG A 78 -2.91 -19.32 -7.05
C ARG A 78 -3.69 -18.56 -5.96
N PRO A 79 -4.57 -17.62 -6.32
CA PRO A 79 -5.48 -16.99 -5.39
C PRO A 79 -6.33 -18.02 -4.61
N GLN A 80 -6.65 -17.70 -3.37
CA GLN A 80 -7.64 -18.47 -2.59
C GLN A 80 -9.02 -18.39 -3.23
N ALA A 81 -9.85 -19.40 -2.97
CA ALA A 81 -11.26 -19.35 -3.36
C ALA A 81 -11.97 -18.23 -2.58
N VAL A 82 -12.69 -17.39 -3.32
CA VAL A 82 -13.53 -16.32 -2.75
C VAL A 82 -14.98 -16.70 -2.92
N HIS A 83 -15.67 -16.98 -1.82
CA HIS A 83 -17.09 -17.33 -1.77
C HIS A 83 -17.97 -16.16 -1.32
N SER A 84 -17.40 -15.18 -0.61
CA SER A 84 -18.06 -13.96 -0.16
C SER A 84 -17.06 -12.83 0.00
N LEU A 85 -17.50 -11.58 -0.17
CA LEU A 85 -16.69 -10.39 0.08
C LEU A 85 -16.31 -10.23 1.56
N THR A 86 -17.07 -10.87 2.45
CA THR A 86 -16.90 -10.80 3.91
C THR A 86 -16.58 -12.17 4.52
N GLN A 87 -16.06 -13.11 3.72
CA GLN A 87 -15.71 -14.43 4.25
C GLN A 87 -14.68 -14.31 5.39
N PRO A 88 -14.86 -15.09 6.48
CA PRO A 88 -13.97 -15.03 7.63
C PRO A 88 -12.57 -15.52 7.27
N PHE A 89 -11.59 -15.09 8.05
CA PHE A 89 -10.25 -15.65 8.03
C PHE A 89 -10.29 -17.17 8.28
N ASP A 90 -9.53 -17.94 7.49
CA ASP A 90 -9.38 -19.39 7.68
C ASP A 90 -7.90 -19.73 7.97
N PRO A 91 -7.56 -20.20 9.19
CA PRO A 91 -6.17 -20.53 9.53
C PRO A 91 -5.64 -21.76 8.78
N ARG A 92 -6.50 -22.56 8.13
CA ARG A 92 -6.10 -23.76 7.36
C ARG A 92 -5.59 -23.41 5.97
N GLU A 93 -6.06 -22.30 5.41
CA GLU A 93 -5.54 -21.73 4.17
C GLU A 93 -4.19 -21.06 4.41
N PHE A 94 -3.44 -20.81 3.32
CA PHE A 94 -2.21 -20.03 3.46
C PHE A 94 -2.48 -18.66 4.08
N ASN A 95 -1.64 -18.24 5.02
CA ASN A 95 -1.82 -16.96 5.68
C ASN A 95 -0.51 -16.42 6.25
N PHE A 96 -0.49 -15.14 6.62
CA PHE A 96 0.73 -14.46 7.05
C PHE A 96 1.27 -14.87 8.42
N THR A 97 0.61 -15.75 9.19
CA THR A 97 1.26 -16.37 10.36
C THR A 97 2.38 -17.35 9.95
N GLN A 98 2.39 -17.76 8.68
CA GLN A 98 3.33 -18.72 8.09
C GLN A 98 4.53 -18.04 7.40
N ILE A 99 4.64 -16.71 7.46
CA ILE A 99 5.81 -16.00 6.90
C ILE A 99 7.08 -16.39 7.67
N ARG A 100 8.20 -16.47 6.94
CA ARG A 100 9.48 -16.72 7.58
C ARG A 100 9.97 -15.44 8.27
N PRO A 101 10.56 -15.51 9.47
CA PRO A 101 11.11 -14.32 10.15
C PRO A 101 12.08 -13.50 9.29
N GLU A 102 12.80 -14.15 8.37
CA GLU A 102 13.75 -13.51 7.45
C GLU A 102 13.08 -12.65 6.37
N GLU A 103 11.79 -12.87 6.09
CA GLU A 103 10.99 -12.10 5.14
C GLU A 103 10.57 -10.73 5.71
N LEU A 104 10.69 -10.55 7.03
CA LEU A 104 10.37 -9.31 7.72
C LEU A 104 11.49 -8.28 7.54
N LEU A 105 11.10 -7.07 7.15
CA LEU A 105 12.00 -5.94 6.91
C LEU A 105 12.05 -5.02 8.12
N LEU A 106 10.90 -4.41 8.43
CA LEU A 106 10.79 -3.33 9.42
C LEU A 106 9.54 -3.56 10.27
N ARG A 107 9.61 -3.13 11.53
CA ARG A 107 8.44 -2.83 12.34
C ARG A 107 8.23 -1.33 12.35
N LEU A 108 7.26 -0.83 11.59
CA LEU A 108 6.94 0.60 11.54
C LEU A 108 6.20 0.98 12.82
N ARG A 109 6.76 1.90 13.60
CA ARG A 109 6.16 2.36 14.86
C ARG A 109 6.09 3.87 14.88
N ARG A 110 4.88 4.39 15.07
CA ARG A 110 4.67 5.83 15.25
C ARG A 110 5.12 6.22 16.65
N CYS A 111 5.97 7.24 16.74
CA CYS A 111 6.31 7.90 17.99
C CYS A 111 5.09 8.70 18.47
N PRO A 112 4.64 8.53 19.72
CA PRO A 112 3.58 9.35 20.27
C PRO A 112 4.02 10.82 20.33
N PRO A 113 3.12 11.77 20.02
CA PRO A 113 3.46 13.19 19.93
C PRO A 113 4.03 13.77 21.24
N ASP A 114 3.60 13.23 22.39
CA ASP A 114 4.04 13.71 23.71
C ASP A 114 5.16 12.87 24.34
N GLY A 115 5.77 11.94 23.59
CA GLY A 115 6.84 11.07 24.10
C GLY A 115 6.43 10.06 25.20
N GLY A 116 5.14 9.97 25.53
CA GLY A 116 4.61 9.00 26.48
C GLY A 116 4.68 7.56 25.97
N SER A 117 4.62 6.57 26.86
CA SER A 117 4.52 5.16 26.41
C SER A 117 3.11 4.90 25.85
N PRO A 118 2.96 4.34 24.64
CA PRO A 118 1.65 4.01 24.12
C PRO A 118 1.03 2.86 24.92
N ALA A 119 -0.29 2.90 25.15
CA ALA A 119 -1.02 1.89 25.93
C ALA A 119 -1.02 0.49 25.27
N ALA A 120 -0.84 0.45 23.95
CA ALA A 120 -0.62 -0.76 23.16
C ALA A 120 0.41 -0.44 22.06
N PRO A 121 1.19 -1.42 21.57
CA PRO A 121 2.16 -1.17 20.52
C PRO A 121 1.44 -0.85 19.19
N ASP A 122 1.29 0.44 18.87
CA ASP A 122 0.78 0.92 17.59
C ASP A 122 1.85 0.73 16.51
N HIS A 123 1.75 -0.37 15.78
CA HIS A 123 2.74 -0.73 14.78
C HIS A 123 2.14 -1.57 13.65
N VAL A 124 2.84 -1.57 12.52
CA VAL A 124 2.62 -2.51 11.42
C VAL A 124 3.94 -3.13 11.01
N LEU A 125 3.86 -4.32 10.43
CA LEU A 125 5.00 -5.03 9.91
C LEU A 125 5.12 -4.76 8.41
N ALA A 126 6.31 -4.37 7.96
CA ALA A 126 6.66 -4.36 6.56
C ALA A 126 7.42 -5.66 6.23
N VAL A 127 6.85 -6.50 5.38
CA VAL A 127 7.43 -7.79 4.96
C VAL A 127 7.62 -7.79 3.45
N ILE A 128 8.59 -8.54 2.92
CA ILE A 128 8.72 -8.66 1.46
C ILE A 128 7.47 -9.32 0.88
N ASN A 129 7.04 -8.87 -0.30
CA ASN A 129 6.17 -9.70 -1.10
C ASN A 129 7.04 -10.70 -1.87
N VAL A 130 7.05 -11.97 -1.44
CA VAL A 130 7.85 -13.05 -2.06
C VAL A 130 7.53 -13.28 -3.54
N SER A 131 6.42 -12.73 -4.05
CA SER A 131 6.18 -12.52 -5.47
C SER A 131 6.14 -11.00 -5.70
N PRO A 132 7.25 -10.34 -6.06
CA PRO A 132 7.29 -8.89 -6.20
C PRO A 132 6.64 -8.44 -7.51
N LEU A 133 5.95 -7.30 -7.51
CA LEU A 133 5.38 -6.70 -8.73
C LEU A 133 6.43 -5.78 -9.31
N GLU A 134 6.98 -4.94 -8.43
CA GLU A 134 8.04 -3.99 -8.69
C GLU A 134 9.15 -4.08 -7.65
N ARG A 135 10.23 -3.34 -7.89
CA ARG A 135 11.27 -3.07 -6.89
C ARG A 135 10.65 -2.49 -5.62
N GLY A 136 11.10 -2.99 -4.46
CA GLY A 136 10.58 -2.57 -3.17
C GLY A 136 9.15 -3.04 -2.89
N HIS A 137 8.62 -4.02 -3.63
CA HIS A 137 7.28 -4.55 -3.33
C HIS A 137 7.26 -5.29 -1.98
N VAL A 138 6.58 -4.67 -1.02
CA VAL A 138 6.36 -5.14 0.34
C VAL A 138 4.87 -5.29 0.62
N LEU A 139 4.56 -6.00 1.71
CA LEU A 139 3.23 -6.01 2.32
C LEU A 139 3.31 -5.28 3.66
N LEU A 140 2.32 -4.43 3.94
CA LEU A 140 2.10 -3.86 5.27
C LEU A 140 1.01 -4.67 5.95
N LEU A 141 1.34 -5.24 7.10
CA LEU A 141 0.48 -6.15 7.86
C LEU A 141 0.25 -5.61 9.27
N PRO A 142 -0.96 -5.75 9.84
CA PRO A 142 -1.10 -5.76 11.30
C PRO A 142 -0.38 -7.00 11.87
N GLU A 143 -0.42 -7.19 13.18
CA GLU A 143 0.10 -8.42 13.81
C GLU A 143 -0.61 -9.66 13.22
N PRO A 144 0.09 -10.57 12.49
CA PRO A 144 -0.54 -11.68 11.80
C PRO A 144 -1.29 -12.64 12.72
N ALA A 145 -0.89 -12.73 14.00
CA ALA A 145 -1.56 -13.56 15.00
C ALA A 145 -3.02 -13.13 15.29
N LEU A 146 -3.40 -11.89 14.92
CA LEU A 146 -4.79 -11.43 15.04
C LEU A 146 -5.75 -12.10 14.06
N GLY A 147 -5.25 -12.72 12.98
CA GLY A 147 -6.08 -13.45 12.02
C GLY A 147 -7.17 -12.59 11.39
N LEU A 148 -6.87 -11.32 11.09
CA LEU A 148 -7.85 -10.41 10.54
C LEU A 148 -8.15 -10.76 9.07
N PRO A 149 -9.42 -10.86 8.64
CA PRO A 149 -9.77 -11.09 7.23
C PRO A 149 -9.33 -9.90 6.37
N GLN A 150 -9.26 -10.08 5.04
CA GLN A 150 -8.90 -9.04 4.07
C GLN A 150 -10.00 -7.98 3.93
N ALA A 151 -10.21 -7.21 4.99
CA ALA A 151 -11.14 -6.10 5.12
C ALA A 151 -10.38 -4.89 5.67
N LEU A 152 -10.41 -3.77 4.93
CA LEU A 152 -9.60 -2.60 5.22
C LEU A 152 -9.96 -1.96 6.57
N THR A 153 -8.97 -1.71 7.42
CA THR A 153 -9.13 -1.04 8.72
C THR A 153 -8.55 0.38 8.68
N PRO A 154 -9.11 1.35 9.44
CA PRO A 154 -8.57 2.70 9.49
C PRO A 154 -7.12 2.74 9.93
N GLN A 155 -6.76 1.94 10.95
CA GLN A 155 -5.39 1.87 11.45
C GLN A 155 -4.40 1.46 10.36
N LEU A 156 -4.66 0.36 9.64
CA LEU A 156 -3.73 -0.10 8.62
C LEU A 156 -3.65 0.88 7.44
N LEU A 157 -4.79 1.44 7.01
CA LEU A 157 -4.80 2.46 5.97
C LEU A 157 -4.00 3.70 6.38
N ARG A 158 -4.13 4.18 7.62
CA ARG A 158 -3.33 5.28 8.14
C ARG A 158 -1.84 4.98 8.01
N PHE A 159 -1.36 3.81 8.44
CA PHE A 159 0.06 3.46 8.27
C PHE A 159 0.50 3.45 6.80
N GLY A 160 -0.38 3.02 5.89
CA GLY A 160 -0.13 3.13 4.45
C GLY A 160 0.02 4.58 3.97
N LEU A 161 -0.87 5.47 4.43
CA LEU A 161 -0.82 6.90 4.11
C LEU A 161 0.42 7.59 4.72
N GLU A 162 0.78 7.25 5.95
CA GLU A 162 1.99 7.75 6.61
C GLU A 162 3.25 7.27 5.88
N ALA A 163 3.28 6.01 5.42
CA ALA A 163 4.38 5.50 4.60
C ALA A 163 4.54 6.27 3.28
N LEU A 164 3.44 6.73 2.67
CA LEU A 164 3.50 7.63 1.51
C LEU A 164 4.18 8.95 1.85
N LEU A 165 3.87 9.55 3.00
CA LEU A 165 4.47 10.80 3.43
C LEU A 165 5.91 10.65 3.93
N LEU A 166 6.32 9.47 4.40
CA LEU A 166 7.71 9.18 4.77
C LEU A 166 8.61 8.96 3.54
N SER A 167 8.03 8.60 2.38
CA SER A 167 8.76 8.39 1.14
C SER A 167 9.05 9.72 0.43
N ALA A 168 10.33 9.97 0.13
CA ALA A 168 10.73 11.05 -0.77
C ALA A 168 10.60 10.64 -2.24
N HIS A 169 10.51 9.33 -2.53
CA HIS A 169 10.36 8.86 -3.88
C HIS A 169 8.93 9.09 -4.41
N PRO A 170 8.76 9.78 -5.56
CA PRO A 170 7.46 10.15 -6.11
C PRO A 170 6.59 8.94 -6.45
N GLY A 171 7.23 7.85 -6.84
CA GLY A 171 6.58 6.62 -7.27
C GLY A 171 6.28 5.59 -6.19
N PHE A 172 6.52 5.88 -4.90
CA PHE A 172 6.09 4.98 -3.83
C PHE A 172 4.56 5.03 -3.71
N ARG A 173 3.92 3.86 -3.75
CA ARG A 173 2.47 3.72 -3.83
C ARG A 173 1.97 2.64 -2.89
N VAL A 174 0.76 2.83 -2.40
CA VAL A 174 0.07 1.88 -1.53
C VAL A 174 -1.20 1.38 -2.20
N GLY A 175 -1.44 0.08 -2.13
CA GLY A 175 -2.61 -0.57 -2.74
C GLY A 175 -3.30 -1.54 -1.80
N PHE A 176 -4.62 -1.61 -1.87
CA PHE A 176 -5.46 -2.59 -1.22
C PHE A 176 -6.38 -3.23 -2.23
N ASN A 177 -6.50 -4.55 -2.16
CA ASN A 177 -7.47 -5.31 -2.92
C ASN A 177 -8.43 -5.97 -1.92
N SER A 178 -9.74 -5.72 -2.06
CA SER A 178 -10.73 -6.50 -1.32
C SER A 178 -10.83 -7.91 -1.90
N LEU A 179 -11.44 -8.82 -1.14
CA LEU A 179 -11.95 -10.06 -1.72
C LEU A 179 -12.91 -9.73 -2.86
N GLY A 180 -12.89 -10.51 -3.93
CA GLY A 180 -13.64 -10.24 -5.17
C GLY A 180 -13.01 -9.17 -6.08
N ALA A 181 -11.99 -8.44 -5.62
CA ALA A 181 -11.29 -7.40 -6.39
C ALA A 181 -9.79 -7.71 -6.53
N SER A 182 -9.47 -8.94 -6.96
CA SER A 182 -8.10 -9.43 -7.20
C SER A 182 -7.22 -9.65 -5.96
N ALA A 183 -7.78 -9.66 -4.74
CA ALA A 183 -7.07 -10.18 -3.58
C ALA A 183 -6.74 -11.67 -3.76
N SER A 184 -5.50 -12.06 -3.42
CA SER A 184 -5.05 -13.45 -3.55
C SER A 184 -5.06 -14.23 -2.23
N VAL A 185 -5.08 -13.53 -1.10
CA VAL A 185 -5.03 -14.10 0.26
C VAL A 185 -6.06 -13.38 1.12
N ASN A 186 -6.88 -14.14 1.85
CA ASN A 186 -7.80 -13.62 2.86
C ASN A 186 -7.10 -13.48 4.21
N HIS A 187 -6.20 -12.51 4.32
CA HIS A 187 -5.58 -12.08 5.57
C HIS A 187 -5.17 -10.62 5.37
N LEU A 188 -5.60 -9.71 6.25
CA LEU A 188 -5.44 -8.27 6.11
C LEU A 188 -4.01 -7.81 5.73
N HIS A 189 -3.88 -7.19 4.56
CA HIS A 189 -2.63 -6.58 4.09
C HIS A 189 -2.86 -5.41 3.13
N LEU A 190 -1.92 -4.48 3.13
CA LEU A 190 -1.68 -3.52 2.06
C LEU A 190 -0.45 -3.92 1.25
N HIS A 191 -0.39 -3.49 0.01
CA HIS A 191 0.79 -3.50 -0.84
C HIS A 191 1.50 -2.16 -0.74
N GLY A 192 2.82 -2.16 -0.70
CA GLY A 192 3.67 -0.98 -0.92
C GLY A 192 4.71 -1.28 -2.00
N PHE A 193 4.94 -0.39 -2.97
CA PHE A 193 5.93 -0.62 -4.04
C PHE A 193 6.38 0.69 -4.69
N TYR A 194 7.51 0.64 -5.42
CA TYR A 194 8.07 1.79 -6.14
C TYR A 194 7.88 1.56 -7.64
N LEU A 195 7.07 2.40 -8.28
CA LEU A 195 6.95 2.42 -9.74
C LEU A 195 7.54 3.74 -10.28
N GLY A 196 8.60 3.64 -11.08
CA GLY A 196 9.39 4.78 -11.56
C GLY A 196 8.75 5.62 -12.67
N HIS A 197 7.42 5.71 -12.74
CA HIS A 197 6.69 6.45 -13.76
C HIS A 197 5.55 7.28 -13.14
N PRO A 198 5.30 8.52 -13.62
CA PRO A 198 4.11 9.27 -13.24
C PRO A 198 2.86 8.55 -13.74
N LEU A 199 1.77 8.62 -12.96
CA LEU A 199 0.47 8.08 -13.35
C LEU A 199 -0.53 9.22 -13.54
N LEU A 200 -1.42 9.08 -14.51
CA LEU A 200 -2.38 10.13 -14.87
C LEU A 200 -3.31 10.50 -13.71
N VAL A 201 -3.63 9.54 -12.81
CA VAL A 201 -4.43 9.77 -11.61
C VAL A 201 -3.81 10.78 -10.63
N GLU A 202 -2.50 11.02 -10.71
CA GLU A 202 -1.77 11.93 -9.82
C GLU A 202 -2.08 13.40 -10.09
N SER A 203 -2.68 13.70 -11.24
CA SER A 203 -3.05 15.07 -11.64
C SER A 203 -4.41 15.11 -12.33
N ALA A 204 -5.26 14.10 -12.10
CA ALA A 204 -6.55 14.02 -12.76
C ALA A 204 -7.56 14.95 -12.05
N PRO A 205 -8.30 15.80 -12.78
CA PRO A 205 -9.32 16.64 -12.19
C PRO A 205 -10.48 15.78 -11.67
N ALA A 206 -11.15 16.24 -10.61
CA ALA A 206 -12.31 15.56 -10.06
C ALA A 206 -13.39 16.55 -9.63
N GLU A 207 -14.65 16.12 -9.71
CA GLU A 207 -15.80 16.94 -9.31
C GLU A 207 -15.95 16.90 -7.79
N PRO A 208 -15.95 18.04 -7.07
CA PRO A 208 -16.10 18.02 -5.62
C PRO A 208 -17.48 17.48 -5.19
N LEU A 209 -17.48 16.51 -4.27
CA LEU A 209 -18.71 15.95 -3.68
C LEU A 209 -18.94 16.43 -2.25
N CYS A 210 -17.87 16.46 -1.45
CA CYS A 210 -17.87 16.89 -0.04
C CYS A 210 -16.49 17.51 0.27
N PRO A 211 -16.27 18.79 -0.14
CA PRO A 211 -14.97 19.47 -0.04
C PRO A 211 -14.41 19.50 1.39
N GLU A 212 -15.27 19.64 2.39
CA GLU A 212 -14.91 19.68 3.81
C GLU A 212 -14.27 18.38 4.31
N ARG A 213 -14.44 17.27 3.58
CA ARG A 213 -13.82 15.97 3.85
C ARG A 213 -12.84 15.54 2.74
N GLY A 214 -12.51 16.47 1.83
CA GLY A 214 -11.63 16.21 0.70
C GLY A 214 -12.16 15.14 -0.27
N LEU A 215 -13.47 14.92 -0.33
CA LEU A 215 -14.07 13.89 -1.19
C LEU A 215 -14.53 14.49 -2.53
N SER A 216 -14.12 13.86 -3.61
CA SER A 216 -14.44 14.21 -5.00
C SER A 216 -14.78 12.96 -5.82
N LEU A 217 -15.42 13.16 -6.97
CA LEU A 217 -15.71 12.14 -7.96
C LEU A 217 -14.76 12.28 -9.14
N LEU A 218 -13.89 11.30 -9.31
CA LEU A 218 -13.09 11.14 -10.50
C LEU A 218 -13.96 10.45 -11.55
N GLN A 219 -14.26 11.11 -12.67
CA GLN A 219 -15.24 10.58 -13.64
C GLN A 219 -14.64 9.64 -14.69
N GLU A 220 -13.53 10.02 -15.33
CA GLU A 220 -13.07 9.32 -16.55
C GLU A 220 -11.75 8.59 -16.43
N VAL A 221 -10.81 9.07 -15.61
CA VAL A 221 -9.40 8.69 -15.71
C VAL A 221 -8.87 8.13 -14.39
N PRO A 222 -8.15 7.00 -14.37
CA PRO A 222 -8.13 5.94 -15.39
C PRO A 222 -9.45 5.13 -15.40
N ALA A 223 -10.32 5.37 -14.42
CA ALA A 223 -11.67 4.83 -14.29
C ALA A 223 -12.45 5.71 -13.29
N PRO A 224 -13.79 5.65 -13.28
CA PRO A 224 -14.57 6.32 -12.26
C PRO A 224 -14.18 5.88 -10.84
N ALA A 225 -13.96 6.83 -9.93
CA ALA A 225 -13.57 6.53 -8.55
C ALA A 225 -14.02 7.61 -7.55
N LEU A 226 -14.21 7.20 -6.30
CA LEU A 226 -14.23 8.14 -5.18
C LEU A 226 -12.78 8.55 -4.89
N LEU A 227 -12.49 9.83 -5.06
CA LEU A 227 -11.18 10.41 -4.78
C LEU A 227 -11.23 11.09 -3.42
N PHE A 228 -10.34 10.69 -2.52
CA PHE A 228 -10.14 11.35 -1.25
C PHE A 228 -8.77 12.05 -1.26
N TYR A 229 -8.77 13.37 -1.09
CA TYR A 229 -7.58 14.22 -1.13
C TYR A 229 -7.30 14.85 0.24
N THR A 230 -6.03 14.93 0.59
CA THR A 230 -5.54 15.72 1.74
C THR A 230 -4.18 16.34 1.38
N ALA A 231 -3.92 17.53 1.92
CA ALA A 231 -2.57 18.12 1.91
C ALA A 231 -1.63 17.49 2.96
N GLY A 232 -2.08 16.44 3.66
CA GLY A 232 -1.30 15.67 4.64
C GLY A 232 -1.77 15.82 6.09
N ALA A 233 -2.74 16.71 6.36
CA ALA A 233 -3.39 16.79 7.66
C ALA A 233 -4.52 15.77 7.80
N GLY A 234 -4.83 15.37 9.04
CA GLY A 234 -6.03 14.58 9.34
C GLY A 234 -6.04 13.16 8.77
N LEU A 235 -4.89 12.50 8.62
CA LEU A 235 -4.79 11.15 8.03
C LEU A 235 -5.67 10.11 8.72
N GLU A 236 -5.85 10.21 10.05
CA GLU A 236 -6.74 9.32 10.81
C GLU A 236 -8.20 9.50 10.39
N ALA A 237 -8.68 10.75 10.28
CA ALA A 237 -10.03 11.05 9.82
C ALA A 237 -10.23 10.61 8.35
N LEU A 238 -9.25 10.86 7.50
CA LEU A 238 -9.24 10.41 6.10
C LEU A 238 -9.34 8.88 6.00
N ALA A 239 -8.55 8.15 6.79
CA ALA A 239 -8.59 6.69 6.80
C ALA A 239 -9.95 6.15 7.26
N GLN A 240 -10.56 6.79 8.26
CA GLN A 240 -11.92 6.46 8.70
C GLN A 240 -12.96 6.73 7.61
N ASP A 241 -12.83 7.83 6.87
CA ASP A 241 -13.72 8.19 5.76
C ASP A 241 -13.69 7.16 4.63
N VAL A 242 -12.48 6.80 4.21
CA VAL A 242 -12.26 5.76 3.19
C VAL A 242 -12.83 4.44 3.67
N CYS A 243 -12.55 4.02 4.92
CA CYS A 243 -13.08 2.78 5.47
C CYS A 243 -14.61 2.76 5.56
N ARG A 244 -15.26 3.90 5.86
CA ARG A 244 -16.73 4.00 5.82
C ARG A 244 -17.26 3.79 4.40
N ALA A 245 -16.64 4.42 3.41
CA ALA A 245 -17.02 4.25 2.02
C ALA A 245 -16.84 2.78 1.56
N THR A 246 -15.70 2.17 1.85
CA THR A 246 -15.42 0.78 1.46
C THR A 246 -16.31 -0.22 2.20
N ALA A 247 -16.64 0.01 3.47
CA ALA A 247 -17.61 -0.79 4.20
C ALA A 247 -19.01 -0.71 3.57
N ARG A 248 -19.40 0.49 3.10
CA ARG A 248 -20.66 0.66 2.37
C ARG A 248 -20.66 -0.09 1.03
N LEU A 249 -19.56 -0.03 0.27
CA LEU A 249 -19.42 -0.81 -0.97
C LEU A 249 -19.55 -2.32 -0.71
N ALA A 250 -18.86 -2.83 0.30
CA ALA A 250 -18.94 -4.24 0.68
C ALA A 250 -20.36 -4.65 1.11
N ALA A 251 -21.06 -3.80 1.89
CA ALA A 251 -22.44 -4.04 2.29
C ALA A 251 -23.44 -4.02 1.10
N LEU A 252 -23.07 -3.37 0.00
CA LEU A 252 -23.82 -3.38 -1.26
C LEU A 252 -23.44 -4.56 -2.17
N GLY A 253 -22.54 -5.44 -1.74
CA GLY A 253 -22.05 -6.55 -2.58
C GLY A 253 -21.05 -6.12 -3.65
N LEU A 254 -20.42 -4.96 -3.51
CA LEU A 254 -19.42 -4.44 -4.44
C LEU A 254 -18.01 -4.70 -3.92
N ALA A 255 -17.22 -5.44 -4.70
CA ALA A 255 -15.78 -5.56 -4.48
C ALA A 255 -15.09 -4.24 -4.84
N TYR A 256 -13.98 -3.92 -4.19
CA TYR A 256 -13.31 -2.64 -4.34
C TYR A 256 -11.79 -2.74 -4.24
N ASN A 257 -11.12 -1.76 -4.83
CA ASN A 257 -9.70 -1.51 -4.64
C ASN A 257 -9.52 -0.14 -3.99
N VAL A 258 -8.48 0.02 -3.18
CA VAL A 258 -8.01 1.33 -2.72
C VAL A 258 -6.60 1.50 -3.25
N PHE A 259 -6.35 2.64 -3.90
CA PHE A 259 -5.04 3.01 -4.41
C PHE A 259 -4.69 4.38 -3.85
N ALA A 260 -3.55 4.47 -3.18
CA ALA A 260 -3.07 5.70 -2.57
C ALA A 260 -1.70 6.05 -3.16
N THR A 261 -1.60 7.29 -3.61
CA THR A 261 -0.39 7.86 -4.21
C THR A 261 -0.31 9.32 -3.80
N ARG A 262 0.89 9.88 -3.93
CA ARG A 262 1.07 11.33 -3.85
C ARG A 262 0.69 11.96 -5.19
N GLY A 263 0.07 13.13 -5.16
CA GLY A 263 -0.43 13.81 -6.35
C GLY A 263 -0.77 15.29 -6.10
N ALA A 264 -1.29 15.95 -7.12
CA ALA A 264 -1.78 17.32 -7.07
C ALA A 264 -3.21 17.38 -6.49
N PRO A 265 -3.66 18.57 -6.02
CA PRO A 265 -5.07 18.82 -5.74
C PRO A 265 -5.96 18.49 -6.96
N PRO A 266 -7.20 18.00 -6.75
CA PRO A 266 -8.11 17.63 -7.83
C PRO A 266 -8.85 18.84 -8.42
N GLU A 267 -8.11 19.87 -8.82
CA GLU A 267 -8.62 21.09 -9.48
C GLU A 267 -8.70 20.96 -11.00
#